data_AF-A0A7V9I3D6-F1
#
_entry.id   AF-A0A7V9I3D6-F1
#
_cell.length_a   1.000
_cell.length_b   1.000
_cell.length_c   1.000
_cell.angle_alpha   90.00
_cell.angle_beta   90.00
_cell.angle_gamma   90.00
#
_symmetry.space_group_name_H-M   'P 1'
#
loop_
_entity.id
_entity.type
_entity.pdbx_description
1 polymer ?
#
loop_
_entity_poly.entity_id
_entity_poly.type
_entity_poly.pdbx_seq_one_letter_code
_entity_poly.pdbx_strand_id
1 'polypeptide(L)'
;MAVRAPNLHQALRGFCLGGFRLLSADVEEGAEIPFAFEEHASRGRPSLYEYRPLVKDYVEARARRLRQLPDAVLALEELRREPAAAIFVRAHAESGLSEEEGLFRSVLLSMLEAAAEACGGFDWDDRAFDRAYGELERSLFGEHRAYAAVAPLVGLSLGRTLQLADGLRVRLAAAGELAAHWPQATNLLPQDFGREPDRLCVLELEQSLDAGSSAAPDAPG
;
A
#
# COMPACT_ATOMS: atom_id res chain seq x y z
N MET A 1 9.73 6.96 -21.10
CA MET A 1 10.70 7.27 -20.02
C MET A 1 11.58 6.04 -19.87
N ALA A 2 12.89 6.19 -19.68
CA ALA A 2 13.76 5.01 -19.49
C ALA A 2 13.54 4.45 -18.09
N VAL A 3 13.20 3.16 -18.00
CA VAL A 3 13.03 2.44 -16.74
C VAL A 3 14.38 2.30 -16.06
N ARG A 4 14.46 2.67 -14.78
CA ARG A 4 15.72 2.72 -14.01
C ARG A 4 16.23 1.33 -13.66
N ALA A 5 15.32 0.40 -13.33
CA ALA A 5 15.63 -0.98 -13.00
C ALA A 5 14.89 -1.94 -13.98
N PRO A 6 15.45 -2.19 -15.18
CA PRO A 6 14.74 -2.92 -16.24
C PRO A 6 14.43 -4.38 -15.87
N ASN A 7 15.33 -5.06 -15.15
CA ASN A 7 15.10 -6.44 -14.70
C ASN A 7 13.98 -6.51 -13.67
N LEU A 8 14.00 -5.62 -12.67
CA LEU A 8 12.94 -5.52 -11.67
C LEU A 8 11.60 -5.22 -12.35
N HIS A 9 11.55 -4.25 -13.26
CA HIS A 9 10.35 -3.96 -14.04
C HIS A 9 9.80 -5.18 -14.77
N GLN A 10 10.66 -5.92 -15.48
CA GLN A 10 10.23 -7.12 -16.21
C GLN A 10 9.70 -8.20 -15.26
N ALA A 11 10.35 -8.44 -14.12
CA ALA A 11 9.93 -9.44 -13.14
C ALA A 11 8.59 -9.05 -12.50
N LEU A 12 8.43 -7.79 -12.11
CA LEU A 12 7.18 -7.24 -11.58
C LEU A 12 6.04 -7.32 -12.60
N ARG A 13 6.30 -6.98 -13.87
CA ARG A 13 5.32 -7.14 -14.95
C ARG A 13 4.91 -8.58 -15.16
N GLY A 14 5.86 -9.51 -15.12
CA GLY A 14 5.61 -10.95 -15.20
C GLY A 14 4.67 -11.42 -14.09
N PHE A 15 4.95 -11.00 -12.85
CA PHE A 15 4.08 -11.30 -11.71
C PHE A 15 2.67 -10.74 -11.90
N CYS A 16 2.52 -9.48 -12.29
CA CYS A 16 1.20 -8.89 -12.51
C CYS A 16 0.41 -9.61 -13.61
N LEU A 17 1.05 -9.96 -14.73
CA LEU A 17 0.41 -10.72 -15.81
C LEU A 17 -0.04 -12.12 -15.34
N GLY A 18 0.80 -12.83 -14.59
CA GLY A 18 0.46 -14.11 -14.01
C GLY A 18 -0.69 -14.01 -13.01
N GLY A 19 -0.68 -12.96 -12.18
CA GLY A 19 -1.74 -12.64 -11.23
C GLY A 19 -3.07 -12.33 -11.91
N PHE A 20 -3.07 -11.45 -12.92
CA PHE A 20 -4.26 -11.15 -13.73
C PHE A 20 -4.82 -12.43 -14.35
N ARG A 21 -3.99 -13.24 -15.01
CA ARG A 21 -4.44 -14.50 -15.60
C ARG A 21 -5.11 -15.42 -14.57
N LEU A 22 -4.53 -15.56 -13.39
CA LEU A 22 -5.10 -16.38 -12.31
C LEU A 22 -6.46 -15.84 -11.85
N LEU A 23 -6.57 -14.52 -11.67
CA LEU A 23 -7.77 -13.88 -11.15
C LEU A 23 -8.89 -13.79 -12.20
N SER A 24 -8.56 -13.56 -13.47
CA SER A 24 -9.53 -13.63 -14.58
C SER A 24 -10.09 -15.03 -14.73
N ALA A 25 -9.26 -16.07 -14.59
CA ALA A 25 -9.73 -17.46 -14.63
C ALA A 25 -10.70 -17.78 -13.49
N ASP A 26 -10.42 -17.32 -12.26
CA ASP A 26 -11.35 -17.48 -11.14
C ASP A 26 -12.72 -16.84 -11.45
N VAL A 27 -12.74 -15.65 -12.06
CA VAL A 27 -13.98 -14.95 -12.46
C VAL A 27 -14.71 -15.69 -13.58
N GLU A 28 -13.99 -16.20 -14.58
CA GLU A 28 -14.55 -17.03 -15.66
C GLU A 28 -15.16 -18.33 -15.12
N GLU A 29 -14.58 -18.91 -14.07
CA GLU A 29 -15.09 -20.08 -13.35
C GLU A 29 -16.28 -19.75 -12.42
N GLY A 30 -16.66 -18.48 -12.31
CA GLY A 30 -17.87 -18.03 -11.60
C GLY A 30 -17.61 -17.38 -10.23
N ALA A 31 -16.35 -17.06 -9.89
CA ALA A 31 -16.09 -16.27 -8.69
C ALA A 31 -16.54 -14.81 -8.88
N GLU A 32 -17.33 -14.30 -7.94
CA GLU A 32 -17.83 -12.93 -8.00
C GLU A 32 -16.86 -11.95 -7.33
N ILE A 33 -16.65 -10.79 -7.98
CA ILE A 33 -15.96 -9.65 -7.37
C ILE A 33 -17.03 -8.82 -6.64
N PRO A 34 -16.89 -8.59 -5.32
CA PRO A 34 -17.85 -7.77 -4.58
C PRO A 34 -17.86 -6.32 -5.10
N PHE A 35 -18.98 -5.61 -4.91
CA PHE A 35 -19.10 -4.19 -5.26
C PHE A 35 -19.54 -3.37 -4.06
N ALA A 36 -18.97 -2.18 -3.92
CA ALA A 36 -19.47 -1.15 -3.02
C ALA A 36 -20.29 -0.11 -3.79
N PHE A 37 -21.34 0.37 -3.13
CA PHE A 37 -22.15 1.49 -3.61
C PHE A 37 -21.72 2.75 -2.86
N GLU A 38 -21.19 3.72 -3.58
CA GLU A 38 -20.75 4.99 -3.02
C GLU A 38 -21.65 6.13 -3.51
N GLU A 39 -22.18 6.91 -2.56
CA GLU A 39 -22.90 8.14 -2.84
C GLU A 39 -21.98 9.34 -2.58
N HIS A 40 -21.63 10.05 -3.65
CA HIS A 40 -20.87 11.29 -3.59
C HIS A 40 -21.84 12.47 -3.50
N ALA A 41 -22.26 12.80 -2.28
CA ALA A 41 -23.09 13.97 -2.01
C ALA A 41 -22.22 15.24 -1.93
N SER A 42 -22.45 16.20 -2.83
CA SER A 42 -21.82 17.52 -2.79
C SER A 42 -22.85 18.61 -2.54
N ARG A 43 -22.56 19.56 -1.63
CA ARG A 43 -23.50 20.60 -1.22
C ARG A 43 -23.92 21.45 -2.43
N GLY A 44 -25.22 21.42 -2.76
CA GLY A 44 -25.79 22.18 -3.88
C GLY A 44 -25.66 21.53 -5.26
N ARG A 45 -25.23 20.26 -5.34
CA ARG A 45 -25.19 19.47 -6.58
C ARG A 45 -25.96 18.16 -6.39
N PRO A 46 -26.50 17.55 -7.47
CA PRO A 46 -27.11 16.22 -7.38
C PRO A 46 -26.09 15.19 -6.88
N SER A 47 -26.54 14.24 -6.07
CA SER A 47 -25.72 13.11 -5.64
C SER A 47 -25.27 12.29 -6.85
N LEU A 48 -23.99 11.97 -6.92
CA LEU A 48 -23.45 11.03 -7.90
C LEU A 48 -23.37 9.66 -7.24
N TYR A 49 -23.86 8.63 -7.95
CA TYR A 49 -23.80 7.26 -7.48
C TYR A 49 -22.79 6.49 -8.31
N GLU A 50 -21.85 5.83 -7.63
CA GLU A 50 -20.80 5.05 -8.25
C GLU A 50 -20.84 3.61 -7.72
N TYR A 51 -20.76 2.64 -8.64
CA TYR A 51 -20.53 1.24 -8.31
C TYR A 51 -19.05 0.96 -8.50
N ARG A 52 -18.35 0.70 -7.38
CA ARG A 52 -16.91 0.41 -7.40
C ARG A 52 -16.66 -1.07 -7.10
N PRO A 53 -15.95 -1.81 -7.96
CA PRO A 53 -15.54 -3.17 -7.64
C PRO A 53 -14.54 -3.15 -6.48
N LEU A 54 -14.74 -4.04 -5.51
CA LEU A 54 -13.85 -4.27 -4.37
C LEU A 54 -12.72 -5.22 -4.78
N VAL A 55 -11.93 -4.77 -5.75
CA VAL A 55 -10.83 -5.54 -6.35
C VAL A 55 -9.78 -5.93 -5.31
N LYS A 56 -9.51 -5.02 -4.38
CA LYS A 56 -8.53 -5.22 -3.32
C LYS A 56 -8.83 -6.42 -2.44
N ASP A 57 -10.01 -6.45 -1.81
CA ASP A 57 -10.44 -7.57 -0.96
C ASP A 57 -10.43 -8.89 -1.73
N TYR A 58 -10.82 -8.84 -3.01
CA TYR A 58 -10.77 -9.99 -3.89
C TYR A 58 -9.35 -10.51 -4.08
N VAL A 59 -8.38 -9.62 -4.36
CA VAL A 59 -6.95 -9.93 -4.54
C VAL A 59 -6.34 -10.45 -3.23
N GLU A 60 -6.57 -9.77 -2.11
CA GLU A 60 -6.06 -10.16 -0.79
C GLU A 60 -6.52 -11.58 -0.40
N ALA A 61 -7.78 -11.93 -0.69
CA ALA A 61 -8.30 -13.27 -0.44
C ALA A 61 -7.58 -14.37 -1.26
N ARG A 62 -6.94 -14.03 -2.39
CA ARG A 62 -6.13 -14.94 -3.22
C ARG A 62 -4.63 -14.84 -2.97
N ALA A 63 -4.18 -14.03 -2.00
CA ALA A 63 -2.76 -13.78 -1.72
C ALA A 63 -1.92 -15.08 -1.62
N ARG A 64 -2.45 -16.13 -0.98
CA ARG A 64 -1.76 -17.42 -0.86
C ARG A 64 -1.51 -18.11 -2.21
N ARG A 65 -2.48 -18.07 -3.13
CA ARG A 65 -2.34 -18.65 -4.48
C ARG A 65 -1.40 -17.81 -5.33
N LEU A 66 -1.54 -16.48 -5.25
CA LEU A 66 -0.67 -15.53 -5.95
C LEU A 66 0.80 -15.70 -5.53
N ARG A 67 1.05 -15.95 -4.24
CA ARG A 67 2.38 -16.20 -3.68
C ARG A 67 3.07 -17.44 -4.25
N GLN A 68 2.28 -18.42 -4.69
CA GLN A 68 2.75 -19.69 -5.25
C GLN A 68 3.06 -19.61 -6.75
N LEU A 69 2.76 -18.48 -7.40
CA LEU A 69 3.09 -18.29 -8.81
C LEU A 69 4.61 -18.33 -9.01
N PRO A 70 5.11 -18.99 -10.08
CA PRO A 70 6.53 -18.95 -10.42
C PRO A 70 7.05 -17.51 -10.59
N ASP A 71 6.23 -16.64 -11.18
CA ASP A 71 6.57 -15.23 -11.37
C ASP A 71 6.72 -14.46 -10.05
N ALA A 72 5.99 -14.85 -8.99
CA ALA A 72 6.16 -14.25 -7.66
C ALA A 72 7.55 -14.54 -7.10
N VAL A 73 8.07 -15.76 -7.30
CA VAL A 73 9.41 -16.14 -6.84
C VAL A 73 10.48 -15.29 -7.54
N LEU A 74 10.38 -15.14 -8.86
CA LEU A 74 11.32 -14.33 -9.66
C LEU A 74 11.27 -12.85 -9.25
N ALA A 75 10.06 -12.31 -9.06
CA ALA A 75 9.89 -10.92 -8.64
C ALA A 75 10.45 -10.67 -7.23
N LEU A 76 10.27 -11.61 -6.29
CA LEU A 76 10.84 -11.52 -4.95
C LEU A 76 12.37 -11.65 -4.93
N GLU A 77 12.95 -12.44 -5.84
CA GLU A 77 14.40 -12.47 -6.04
C GLU A 77 14.97 -11.14 -6.51
N GLU A 78 14.35 -10.51 -7.52
CA GLU A 78 14.79 -9.21 -8.01
C GLU A 78 14.60 -8.11 -6.96
N LEU A 79 13.49 -8.13 -6.21
CA LEU A 79 13.27 -7.18 -5.10
C LEU A 79 14.34 -7.31 -4.01
N ARG A 80 14.75 -8.54 -3.65
CA ARG A 80 15.82 -8.74 -2.65
C ARG A 80 17.18 -8.25 -3.11
N ARG A 81 17.42 -8.24 -4.42
CA ARG A 81 18.67 -7.72 -5.01
C ARG A 81 18.70 -6.20 -5.06
N GLU A 82 17.56 -5.53 -4.95
CA GLU A 82 17.42 -4.08 -5.04
C GLU A 82 17.54 -3.42 -3.65
N PRO A 83 18.64 -2.71 -3.33
CA PRO A 83 18.83 -2.10 -2.02
C PRO A 83 17.75 -1.08 -1.66
N ALA A 84 17.17 -0.40 -2.65
CA ALA A 84 16.09 0.55 -2.43
C ALA A 84 14.81 -0.11 -1.87
N ALA A 85 14.61 -1.41 -2.12
CA ALA A 85 13.44 -2.16 -1.65
C ALA A 85 13.50 -2.53 -0.16
N ALA A 86 14.67 -2.42 0.48
CA ALA A 86 14.87 -2.80 1.88
C ALA A 86 13.97 -2.05 2.87
N ILE A 87 13.53 -0.84 2.52
CA ILE A 87 12.61 -0.03 3.35
C ILE A 87 11.23 -0.71 3.49
N PHE A 88 10.77 -1.38 2.43
CA PHE A 88 9.45 -2.03 2.40
C PHE A 88 9.39 -3.31 3.25
N VAL A 89 10.53 -4.00 3.38
CA VAL A 89 10.70 -5.15 4.30
C VAL A 89 10.41 -4.72 5.74
N ARG A 90 11.00 -3.60 6.15
CA ARG A 90 11.05 -3.19 7.55
C ARG A 90 9.75 -2.61 8.06
N ALA A 91 8.99 -1.93 7.20
CA ALA A 91 7.62 -1.50 7.51
C ALA A 91 6.72 -2.66 7.97
N HIS A 92 7.05 -3.90 7.61
CA HIS A 92 6.30 -5.11 7.98
C HIS A 92 7.05 -6.02 8.96
N ALA A 93 8.26 -5.66 9.40
CA ALA A 93 9.09 -6.49 10.28
C ALA A 93 8.53 -6.60 11.71
N GLU A 94 7.80 -5.59 12.18
CA GLU A 94 7.14 -5.61 13.51
C GLU A 94 6.04 -6.68 13.62
N SER A 95 5.55 -7.19 12.49
CA SER A 95 4.53 -8.24 12.43
C SER A 95 5.09 -9.66 12.57
N GLY A 96 6.41 -9.83 12.78
CA GLY A 96 7.05 -11.15 12.86
C GLY A 96 7.06 -11.94 11.54
N LEU A 97 6.73 -11.26 10.43
CA LEU A 97 6.71 -11.83 9.09
C LEU A 97 8.13 -12.00 8.57
N SER A 98 8.35 -12.99 7.70
CA SER A 98 9.62 -13.11 6.99
C SER A 98 9.81 -11.93 6.05
N GLU A 99 11.07 -11.57 5.77
CA GLU A 99 11.40 -10.50 4.83
C GLU A 99 10.70 -10.67 3.47
N GLU A 100 10.66 -11.91 2.99
CA GLU A 100 10.02 -12.26 1.72
C GLU A 100 8.49 -12.05 1.76
N GLU A 101 7.84 -12.32 2.89
CA GLU A 101 6.41 -12.06 3.08
C GLU A 101 6.12 -10.55 3.19
N GLY A 102 7.03 -9.80 3.84
CA GLY A 102 6.99 -8.33 3.88
C GLY A 102 7.03 -7.73 2.48
N LEU A 103 7.99 -8.14 1.64
CA LEU A 103 8.09 -7.69 0.24
C LEU A 103 6.89 -8.13 -0.61
N PHE A 104 6.42 -9.36 -0.41
CA PHE A 104 5.26 -9.86 -1.14
C PHE A 104 4.02 -8.99 -0.89
N ARG A 105 3.71 -8.69 0.38
CA ARG A 105 2.53 -7.89 0.73
C ARG A 105 2.69 -6.43 0.37
N SER A 106 3.82 -5.83 0.73
CA SER A 106 4.03 -4.39 0.57
C SER A 106 4.26 -3.95 -0.87
N VAL A 107 4.90 -4.78 -1.70
CA VAL A 107 5.26 -4.42 -3.07
C VAL A 107 4.43 -5.20 -4.08
N LEU A 108 4.52 -6.54 -4.09
CA LEU A 108 3.91 -7.34 -5.15
C LEU A 108 2.38 -7.24 -5.11
N LEU A 109 1.79 -7.51 -3.95
CA LEU A 109 0.34 -7.50 -3.79
C LEU A 109 -0.23 -6.09 -4.02
N SER A 110 0.35 -5.06 -3.39
CA SER A 110 -0.04 -3.66 -3.60
C SER A 110 0.03 -3.22 -5.06
N MET A 111 1.06 -3.64 -5.80
CA MET A 111 1.20 -3.29 -7.22
C MET A 111 0.16 -4.00 -8.09
N LEU A 112 -0.15 -5.27 -7.80
CA LEU A 112 -1.21 -6.01 -8.47
C LEU A 112 -2.59 -5.39 -8.21
N GLU A 113 -2.86 -5.00 -6.96
CA GLU A 113 -4.08 -4.29 -6.56
C GLU A 113 -4.21 -2.96 -7.32
N ALA A 114 -3.17 -2.12 -7.31
CA ALA A 114 -3.18 -0.83 -7.99
C ALA A 114 -3.41 -0.97 -9.51
N ALA A 115 -2.77 -1.97 -10.14
CA ALA A 115 -2.97 -2.24 -11.55
C ALA A 115 -4.40 -2.71 -11.85
N ALA A 116 -4.94 -3.64 -11.06
CA ALA A 116 -6.29 -4.18 -11.26
C ALA A 116 -7.38 -3.14 -10.97
N GLU A 117 -7.18 -2.28 -9.96
CA GLU A 117 -8.06 -1.15 -9.67
C GLU A 117 -8.06 -0.13 -10.81
N ALA A 118 -6.90 0.20 -11.37
CA ALA A 118 -6.79 1.08 -12.52
C ALA A 118 -7.41 0.50 -13.80
N CYS A 119 -7.52 -0.82 -13.91
CA CYS A 119 -8.25 -1.51 -14.97
C CYS A 119 -9.76 -1.63 -14.70
N GLY A 120 -10.22 -1.41 -13.45
CA GLY A 120 -11.59 -1.70 -13.03
C GLY A 120 -11.92 -3.19 -12.97
N GLY A 121 -10.90 -4.05 -12.86
CA GLY A 121 -11.03 -5.50 -12.92
C GLY A 121 -9.75 -6.19 -13.41
N PHE A 122 -9.90 -7.37 -13.99
CA PHE A 122 -8.76 -8.21 -14.44
C PHE A 122 -8.62 -8.27 -15.97
N ASP A 123 -8.98 -7.19 -16.67
CA ASP A 123 -8.62 -6.99 -18.08
C ASP A 123 -7.30 -6.22 -18.16
N TRP A 124 -6.27 -6.84 -18.72
CA TRP A 124 -4.91 -6.28 -18.68
C TRP A 124 -4.78 -5.02 -19.53
N ASP A 125 -4.26 -3.94 -18.93
CA ASP A 125 -3.84 -2.73 -19.64
C ASP A 125 -2.39 -2.39 -19.26
N ASP A 126 -1.50 -2.36 -20.25
CA ASP A 126 -0.10 -1.96 -20.06
C ASP A 126 0.01 -0.57 -19.44
N ARG A 127 -0.91 0.36 -19.76
CA ARG A 127 -0.89 1.71 -19.19
C ARG A 127 -1.26 1.74 -17.72
N ALA A 128 -2.12 0.82 -17.27
CA ALA A 128 -2.46 0.69 -15.86
C ALA A 128 -1.26 0.19 -15.07
N PHE A 129 -0.57 -0.83 -15.60
CA PHE A 129 0.69 -1.32 -15.03
C PHE A 129 1.77 -0.23 -15.02
N ASP A 130 2.01 0.47 -16.14
CA ASP A 130 3.05 1.50 -16.24
C ASP A 130 2.82 2.64 -15.23
N ARG A 131 1.55 3.00 -14.96
CA ARG A 131 1.21 3.97 -13.91
C ARG A 131 1.55 3.47 -12.51
N ALA A 132 1.12 2.25 -12.16
CA ALA A 132 1.41 1.63 -10.87
C ALA A 132 2.93 1.45 -10.66
N TYR A 133 3.65 0.99 -11.69
CA TYR A 133 5.09 0.88 -11.65
C TYR A 133 5.76 2.25 -11.51
N GLY A 134 5.30 3.28 -12.22
CA GLY A 134 5.85 4.63 -12.10
C GLY A 134 5.66 5.27 -10.71
N GLU A 135 4.64 4.86 -9.95
CA GLU A 135 4.48 5.22 -8.53
C GLU A 135 5.50 4.49 -7.65
N LEU A 136 5.65 3.18 -7.84
CA LEU A 136 6.65 2.38 -7.14
C LEU A 136 8.09 2.85 -7.44
N GLU A 137 8.42 3.10 -8.70
CA GLU A 137 9.75 3.55 -9.14
C GLU A 137 10.09 4.92 -8.53
N ARG A 138 9.11 5.83 -8.43
CA ARG A 138 9.28 7.10 -7.71
C ARG A 138 9.51 6.90 -6.22
N SER A 139 8.85 5.92 -5.60
CA SER A 139 9.06 5.60 -4.19
C SER A 139 10.45 4.98 -3.94
N LEU A 140 10.89 4.08 -4.82
CA LEU A 140 12.21 3.42 -4.75
C LEU A 140 13.37 4.38 -5.01
N PHE A 141 13.26 5.21 -6.06
CA PHE A 141 14.38 5.97 -6.62
C PHE A 141 14.17 7.49 -6.64
N GLY A 142 13.14 8.01 -5.97
CA GLY A 142 12.90 9.45 -5.89
C GLY A 142 14.13 10.21 -5.39
N GLU A 143 14.38 11.41 -5.95
CA GLU A 143 15.52 12.24 -5.55
C GLU A 143 15.48 12.56 -4.06
N HIS A 144 14.28 12.71 -3.49
CA HIS A 144 14.03 12.87 -2.07
C HIS A 144 12.95 11.85 -1.70
N ARG A 145 13.26 10.96 -0.75
CA ARG A 145 12.28 10.03 -0.20
C ARG A 145 11.79 10.62 1.13
N ALA A 146 10.49 10.62 1.37
CA ALA A 146 9.93 11.01 2.66
C ALA A 146 9.54 9.74 3.41
N TYR A 147 10.04 9.62 4.64
CA TYR A 147 9.59 8.62 5.59
C TYR A 147 8.55 9.23 6.50
N ALA A 148 7.42 8.53 6.66
CA ALA A 148 6.41 8.89 7.65
C ALA A 148 6.11 7.66 8.52
N ALA A 149 6.30 7.79 9.83
CA ALA A 149 5.82 6.83 10.81
C ALA A 149 4.67 7.44 11.59
N VAL A 150 3.61 6.65 11.81
CA VAL A 150 2.41 7.10 12.52
C VAL A 150 2.05 6.09 13.60
N ALA A 151 1.92 6.55 14.83
CA ALA A 151 1.52 5.75 15.98
C ALA A 151 0.24 6.30 16.61
N PRO A 152 -0.79 5.47 16.86
CA PRO A 152 -2.03 5.90 17.51
C PRO A 152 -1.76 6.27 18.98
N LEU A 153 -2.31 7.40 19.42
CA LEU A 153 -2.27 7.84 20.82
C LEU A 153 -3.66 7.67 21.45
N VAL A 154 -3.71 6.98 22.58
CA VAL A 154 -4.92 6.70 23.36
C VAL A 154 -4.86 7.46 24.68
N GLY A 155 -6.01 7.97 25.15
CA GLY A 155 -6.15 8.71 26.39
C GLY A 155 -5.83 10.21 26.27
N LEU A 156 -5.67 10.72 25.04
CA LEU A 156 -5.35 12.12 24.76
C LEU A 156 -6.36 12.71 23.78
N SER A 157 -6.85 13.92 24.09
CA SER A 157 -7.69 14.72 23.20
C SER A 157 -6.99 16.03 22.87
N LEU A 158 -6.96 16.38 21.58
CA LEU A 158 -6.34 17.59 21.07
C LEU A 158 -7.35 18.41 20.27
N GLY A 159 -7.34 19.74 20.48
CA GLY A 159 -8.12 20.67 19.67
C GLY A 159 -7.40 21.16 18.41
N ARG A 160 -6.09 20.90 18.30
CA ARG A 160 -5.23 21.31 17.17
C ARG A 160 -3.97 20.47 17.10
N THR A 161 -3.31 20.46 15.95
CA THR A 161 -1.96 19.88 15.79
C THR A 161 -0.97 20.55 16.73
N LEU A 162 -0.16 19.74 17.40
CA LEU A 162 0.91 20.16 18.31
C LEU A 162 2.26 19.68 17.77
N GLN A 163 3.16 20.62 17.46
CA GLN A 163 4.53 20.29 17.10
C GLN A 163 5.32 19.95 18.38
N LEU A 164 5.98 18.79 18.42
CA LEU A 164 6.81 18.38 19.55
C LEU A 164 8.29 18.65 19.29
N ALA A 165 8.77 18.35 18.07
CA ALA A 165 10.13 18.61 17.59
C ALA A 165 10.11 18.68 16.06
N ASP A 166 11.24 18.97 15.41
CA ASP A 166 11.31 18.95 13.94
C ASP A 166 10.92 17.57 13.39
N GLY A 167 9.97 17.54 12.46
CA GLY A 167 9.41 16.30 11.91
C GLY A 167 8.47 15.52 12.85
N LEU A 168 8.47 15.80 14.16
CA LEU A 168 7.64 15.09 15.15
C LEU A 168 6.46 15.93 15.63
N ARG A 169 5.23 15.48 15.37
CA ARG A 169 4.00 16.18 15.75
C ARG A 169 2.91 15.25 16.25
N VAL A 170 2.02 15.77 17.08
CA VAL A 170 0.75 15.11 17.43
C VAL A 170 -0.38 15.80 16.71
N ARG A 171 -1.24 15.05 16.04
CA ARG A 171 -2.40 15.58 15.32
C ARG A 171 -3.59 14.65 15.42
N LEU A 172 -4.75 15.12 14.98
CA LEU A 172 -5.91 14.26 14.74
C LEU A 172 -5.64 13.40 13.49
N ALA A 173 -5.97 12.11 13.57
CA ALA A 173 -6.02 11.23 12.40
C ALA A 173 -7.15 11.70 11.48
N ALA A 174 -6.89 11.83 10.18
CA ALA A 174 -7.98 12.01 9.23
C ALA A 174 -8.73 10.68 9.05
N ALA A 175 -10.05 10.75 8.86
CA ALA A 175 -10.88 9.56 8.71
C ALA A 175 -10.41 8.74 7.51
N GLY A 176 -10.09 7.45 7.74
CA GLY A 176 -9.65 6.53 6.70
C GLY A 176 -8.21 6.73 6.20
N GLU A 177 -7.47 7.72 6.70
CA GLU A 177 -6.11 8.03 6.24
C GLU A 177 -5.14 6.86 6.39
N LEU A 178 -5.14 6.22 7.56
CA LEU A 178 -4.24 5.11 7.83
C LEU A 178 -4.56 3.90 6.95
N ALA A 179 -5.84 3.60 6.72
CA ALA A 179 -6.24 2.53 5.80
C ALA A 179 -5.95 2.87 4.33
N ALA A 180 -5.95 4.15 3.96
CA ALA A 180 -5.61 4.60 2.62
C ALA A 180 -4.11 4.45 2.32
N HIS A 181 -3.24 4.75 3.29
CA HIS A 181 -1.79 4.68 3.12
C HIS A 181 -1.20 3.31 3.52
N TRP A 182 -1.79 2.65 4.52
CA TRP A 182 -1.42 1.33 5.01
C TRP A 182 -2.68 0.52 5.37
N PRO A 183 -3.29 -0.17 4.39
CA PRO A 183 -4.55 -0.88 4.56
C PRO A 183 -4.52 -1.92 5.68
N GLN A 184 -3.40 -2.61 5.81
CA GLN A 184 -3.17 -3.65 6.81
C GLN A 184 -3.00 -3.08 8.23
N ALA A 185 -2.77 -1.76 8.38
CA ALA A 185 -2.69 -1.11 9.68
C ALA A 185 -4.01 -1.17 10.46
N THR A 186 -5.15 -1.43 9.79
CA THR A 186 -6.47 -1.52 10.45
C THR A 186 -6.48 -2.48 11.63
N ASN A 187 -5.75 -3.61 11.55
CA ASN A 187 -5.64 -4.59 12.63
C ASN A 187 -4.59 -4.23 13.71
N LEU A 188 -3.77 -3.21 13.46
CA LEU A 188 -2.74 -2.71 14.38
C LEU A 188 -3.25 -1.53 15.23
N LEU A 189 -4.41 -0.96 14.86
CA LEU A 189 -5.00 0.15 15.60
C LEU A 189 -5.64 -0.32 16.92
N PRO A 190 -5.56 0.50 17.97
CA PRO A 190 -6.32 0.27 19.20
C PRO A 190 -7.82 0.12 18.92
N GLN A 191 -8.49 -0.66 19.75
CA GLN A 191 -9.95 -0.80 19.70
C GLN A 191 -10.62 0.58 19.73
N ASP A 192 -11.68 0.78 18.94
CA ASP A 192 -12.46 2.02 18.85
C ASP A 192 -11.65 3.29 18.49
N PHE A 193 -10.45 3.13 17.92
CA PHE A 193 -9.68 4.24 17.36
C PHE A 193 -10.45 4.95 16.25
N GLY A 194 -10.42 6.28 16.26
CA GLY A 194 -11.22 7.13 15.37
C GLY A 194 -12.69 7.30 15.77
N ARG A 195 -13.16 6.65 16.84
CA ARG A 195 -14.56 6.71 17.31
C ARG A 195 -14.69 7.43 18.65
N GLU A 196 -13.80 7.16 19.60
CA GLU A 196 -13.82 7.79 20.93
C GLU A 196 -12.98 9.09 20.96
N PRO A 197 -13.42 10.13 21.72
CA PRO A 197 -12.75 11.45 21.75
C PRO A 197 -11.28 11.44 22.21
N ASP A 198 -10.87 10.44 22.98
CA ASP A 198 -9.53 10.22 23.49
C ASP A 198 -8.71 9.23 22.64
N ARG A 199 -9.28 8.79 21.51
CA ARG A 199 -8.67 7.86 20.55
C ARG A 199 -8.68 8.41 19.12
N LEU A 200 -8.54 9.72 18.98
CA LEU A 200 -8.51 10.40 17.67
C LEU A 200 -7.11 10.86 17.27
N CYS A 201 -6.14 10.80 18.18
CA CYS A 201 -4.84 11.40 17.98
C CYS A 201 -3.82 10.39 17.46
N VAL A 202 -2.89 10.88 16.64
CA VAL A 202 -1.68 10.15 16.22
C VAL A 202 -0.45 10.98 16.55
N LEU A 203 0.61 10.28 16.94
CA LEU A 203 1.98 10.78 16.89
C LEU A 203 2.52 10.48 15.49
N GLU A 204 3.02 11.49 14.81
CA GLU A 204 3.57 11.38 13.47
C GLU A 204 5.02 11.88 13.46
N LEU A 205 5.89 11.08 12.87
CA LEU A 205 7.27 11.41 12.55
C LEU A 205 7.40 11.47 11.02
N GLU A 206 7.75 12.63 10.49
CA GLU A 206 8.06 12.84 9.08
C GLU A 206 9.54 13.22 8.92
N GLN A 207 10.27 12.49 8.09
CA GLN A 207 11.70 12.72 7.87
C GLN A 207 12.08 12.53 6.40
N SER A 208 12.97 13.39 5.90
CA SER A 208 13.59 13.18 4.59
C SER A 208 14.67 12.09 4.66
N LEU A 209 14.61 11.14 3.75
CA LEU A 209 15.61 10.10 3.53
C LEU A 209 16.46 10.47 2.31
N ASP A 210 17.77 10.45 2.50
CA ASP A 210 18.72 10.59 1.40
C ASP A 210 18.52 9.47 0.37
N ALA A 211 18.81 9.74 -0.90
CA ALA A 211 18.61 8.82 -2.02
C ALA A 211 19.31 7.45 -1.89
N GLY A 212 20.29 7.32 -0.98
CA GLY A 212 21.00 6.07 -0.69
C GLY A 212 20.67 5.42 0.67
N SER A 213 19.84 6.05 1.51
CA SER A 213 19.51 5.48 2.82
C SER A 213 18.66 4.21 2.68
N SER A 214 19.09 3.12 3.31
CA SER A 214 18.31 1.87 3.41
C SER A 214 17.71 1.65 4.81
N ALA A 215 17.98 2.58 5.74
CA ALA A 215 17.52 2.50 7.12
C ALA A 215 16.27 3.37 7.32
N ALA A 216 15.23 2.77 7.90
CA ALA A 216 14.07 3.50 8.40
C ALA A 216 14.49 4.33 9.65
N PRO A 217 14.08 5.60 9.78
CA PRO A 217 14.47 6.49 10.88
C PRO A 217 14.01 6.05 12.27
N ASP A 218 12.99 5.21 12.35
CA ASP A 218 12.40 4.69 13.58
C ASP A 218 12.96 3.33 14.02
N ALA A 219 13.92 2.77 13.27
CA ALA A 219 14.61 1.56 13.69
C ALA A 219 15.45 1.85 14.95
N PRO A 220 15.33 1.05 16.04
CA PRO A 220 16.31 1.11 17.10
C PRO A 220 17.67 0.68 16.55
N GLY A 221 18.70 1.49 16.80
CA GLY A 221 20.10 1.09 16.67
C GLY A 221 20.51 0.06 17.72
#